data_AF-A0A284VII2-F1
#
_entry.id   AF-A0A284VII2-F1
#
_cell.length_a   1.000
_cell.length_b   1.000
_cell.length_c   1.000
_cell.angle_alpha   90.00
_cell.angle_beta   90.00
_cell.angle_gamma   90.00
#
_symmetry.space_group_name_H-M   'P 1'
#
loop_
_entity.id
_entity.type
_entity.pdbx_description
1 polymer ?
#
loop_
_entity_poly.entity_id
_entity_poly.type
_entity_poly.pdbx_seq_one_letter_code
_entity_poly.pdbx_strand_id
1 'polypeptide(L)'
;MKVVFRIIGSEEDLNNLDTTEENVHFCFRPSEKNIFDLVKKSPKLKRLQLPSSYQKTISNTTKSFLKMRNVKLLVGDIWGHRTDIDRFAEVEV
;
A
#
# COMPACT_ATOMS: atom_id res chain seq x y z
N MET A 1 4.44 16.64 5.42
CA MET A 1 4.17 16.98 3.99
C MET A 1 2.93 16.17 3.60
N LYS A 2 1.91 16.73 2.94
CA LYS A 2 0.71 15.95 2.63
C LYS A 2 0.99 15.00 1.47
N VAL A 3 0.77 13.70 1.69
CA VAL A 3 0.94 12.66 0.68
C VAL A 3 -0.40 11.98 0.48
N VAL A 4 -0.84 11.89 -0.77
CA VAL A 4 -2.06 11.18 -1.14
C VAL A 4 -1.72 9.70 -1.31
N PHE A 5 -2.37 8.86 -0.53
CA PHE A 5 -2.32 7.40 -0.63
C PHE A 5 -3.59 6.87 -1.28
N ARG A 6 -3.42 5.93 -2.22
CA ARG A 6 -4.50 5.11 -2.71
C ARG A 6 -4.85 4.07 -1.67
N ILE A 7 -6.10 4.05 -1.19
CA ILE A 7 -6.57 3.03 -0.27
C ILE A 7 -6.98 1.79 -1.03
N ILE A 8 -6.56 0.63 -0.52
CA ILE A 8 -6.98 -0.68 -0.99
C ILE A 8 -7.68 -1.38 0.17
N GLY A 9 -9.00 -1.52 0.04
CA GLY A 9 -9.84 -2.24 1.00
C GLY A 9 -9.94 -3.74 0.71
N SER A 10 -9.86 -4.12 -0.57
CA SER A 10 -10.09 -5.50 -1.02
C SER A 10 -9.11 -5.93 -2.12
N GLU A 11 -9.02 -7.23 -2.39
CA GLU A 11 -8.23 -7.75 -3.53
C GLU A 11 -8.77 -7.27 -4.89
N GLU A 12 -10.07 -6.97 -4.98
CA GLU A 12 -10.68 -6.39 -6.18
C GLU A 12 -10.19 -4.96 -6.45
N ASP A 13 -9.96 -4.16 -5.41
CA ASP A 13 -9.36 -2.82 -5.55
C ASP A 13 -7.91 -2.92 -6.01
N LEU A 14 -7.16 -3.93 -5.54
CA LEU A 14 -5.82 -4.22 -6.01
C LEU A 14 -5.83 -4.54 -7.51
N ASN A 15 -6.88 -5.23 -7.98
CA ASN A 15 -7.02 -5.54 -9.40
C ASN A 15 -7.36 -4.33 -10.25
N ASN A 16 -8.09 -3.37 -9.70
CA ASN A 16 -8.47 -2.11 -10.33
C ASN A 16 -7.50 -0.95 -10.05
N LEU A 17 -6.26 -1.24 -9.65
CA LEU A 17 -5.21 -0.23 -9.52
C LEU A 17 -4.75 0.25 -10.89
N ASP A 18 -4.58 1.56 -11.00
CA ASP A 18 -3.91 2.15 -12.13
C ASP A 18 -2.38 2.01 -12.00
N THR A 19 -1.70 2.19 -13.12
CA THR A 19 -0.23 2.09 -13.19
C THR A 19 0.47 3.37 -12.72
N THR A 20 -0.31 4.40 -12.38
CA THR A 20 0.16 5.75 -12.08
C THR A 20 0.40 6.01 -10.59
N GLU A 21 -0.11 5.13 -9.74
CA GLU A 21 -0.17 5.30 -8.31
C GLU A 21 1.20 5.18 -7.67
N GLU A 22 1.63 6.26 -7.01
CA GLU A 22 2.94 6.34 -6.38
C GLU A 22 2.91 5.95 -4.90
N ASN A 23 1.77 6.09 -4.23
CA ASN A 23 1.63 5.80 -2.81
C ASN A 23 0.36 4.99 -2.56
N VAL A 24 0.49 3.87 -1.88
CA VAL A 24 -0.60 2.92 -1.64
C VAL A 24 -0.69 2.57 -0.17
N HIS A 25 -1.90 2.50 0.36
CA HIS A 25 -2.22 2.09 1.72
C HIS A 25 -3.14 0.87 1.70
N PHE A 26 -2.77 -0.19 2.42
CA PHE A 26 -3.68 -1.32 2.63
C PHE A 26 -4.48 -1.16 3.91
N CYS A 27 -5.80 -1.20 3.81
CA CYS A 27 -6.69 -1.28 4.97
C CYS A 27 -6.93 -2.72 5.45
N PHE A 28 -6.54 -3.71 4.66
CA PHE A 28 -6.59 -5.13 5.04
C PHE A 28 -5.18 -5.70 5.15
N ARG A 29 -5.08 -6.95 5.63
CA ARG A 29 -3.82 -7.69 5.67
C ARG A 29 -3.49 -8.22 4.26
N PRO A 30 -2.52 -7.67 3.51
CA PRO A 30 -2.18 -8.22 2.21
C PRO A 30 -1.46 -9.56 2.38
N SER A 31 -1.74 -10.52 1.50
CA SER A 31 -0.90 -11.70 1.33
C SER A 31 0.38 -11.31 0.57
N GLU A 32 1.43 -12.11 0.67
CA GLU A 32 2.69 -11.85 -0.06
C GLU A 32 2.42 -11.68 -1.57
N LYS A 33 1.57 -12.54 -2.14
CA LYS A 33 1.12 -12.46 -3.53
C LYS A 33 0.51 -11.10 -3.88
N ASN A 34 -0.29 -10.49 -2.98
CA ASN A 34 -0.89 -9.17 -3.23
C ASN A 34 0.17 -8.08 -3.32
N ILE A 35 1.20 -8.13 -2.47
CA ILE A 35 2.32 -7.17 -2.49
C ILE A 35 3.11 -7.31 -3.79
N PHE A 36 3.38 -8.54 -4.23
CA PHE A 36 4.06 -8.79 -5.50
C PHE A 36 3.24 -8.29 -6.69
N ASP A 37 1.94 -8.56 -6.71
CA ASP A 37 1.04 -8.12 -7.79
C ASP A 37 0.97 -6.59 -7.86
N LEU A 38 0.84 -5.92 -6.70
CA LEU A 38 0.87 -4.46 -6.60
C LEU A 38 2.14 -3.86 -7.21
N VAL A 39 3.31 -4.34 -6.79
CA VAL A 39 4.58 -3.80 -7.26
C VAL A 39 4.79 -4.08 -8.76
N LYS A 40 4.19 -5.15 -9.27
CA LYS A 40 4.21 -5.50 -10.70
C LYS A 40 3.27 -4.58 -11.51
N LYS A 41 2.09 -4.25 -10.99
CA LYS A 41 1.10 -3.40 -11.65
C LYS A 41 1.45 -1.91 -11.60
N SER A 42 1.99 -1.45 -10.48
CA SER A 42 2.31 -0.03 -10.28
C SER A 42 3.83 0.18 -10.31
N PRO A 43 4.45 0.31 -11.50
CA PRO A 43 5.90 0.50 -11.62
C PRO A 43 6.39 1.84 -11.03
N LYS A 44 5.49 2.80 -10.83
CA LYS A 44 5.77 4.09 -10.19
C LYS A 44 5.60 4.08 -8.67
N LEU A 45 5.32 2.92 -8.06
CA LEU A 45 5.13 2.81 -6.62
C LEU A 45 6.40 3.24 -5.88
N LYS A 46 6.27 4.26 -5.04
CA LYS A 46 7.34 4.80 -4.18
C LYS A 46 7.13 4.46 -2.72
N ARG A 47 5.88 4.42 -2.27
CA ARG A 47 5.53 4.24 -0.85
C ARG A 47 4.43 3.21 -0.69
N LEU A 48 4.65 2.28 0.23
CA LEU A 48 3.66 1.32 0.67
C LEU A 48 3.41 1.51 2.14
N GLN A 49 2.21 1.96 2.51
CA GLN A 49 1.79 2.16 3.87
C GLN A 49 0.98 0.97 4.36
N LEU A 50 1.32 0.49 5.56
CA LEU A 50 0.62 -0.59 6.23
C LEU A 50 0.34 -0.22 7.69
N PRO A 51 -0.78 -0.71 8.23
CA PRO A 51 -0.98 -0.77 9.67
C PRO A 51 0.19 -1.44 10.39
N SER A 52 0.51 -0.92 11.57
CA SER A 52 1.64 -1.39 12.39
C SER A 52 1.56 -2.89 12.73
N SER A 53 0.35 -3.41 12.86
CA SER A 53 0.08 -4.83 13.12
C SER A 53 0.51 -5.72 11.95
N TYR A 54 0.34 -5.27 10.71
CA TYR A 54 0.59 -6.08 9.51
C TYR A 54 2.05 -6.02 9.06
N GLN A 55 2.72 -4.89 9.26
CA GLN A 55 4.13 -4.76 8.90
C GLN A 55 5.02 -5.82 9.59
N LYS A 56 4.68 -6.17 10.84
CA LYS A 56 5.38 -7.21 11.62
C LYS A 56 5.31 -8.58 10.97
N THR A 57 4.23 -8.86 10.25
CA THR A 57 4.00 -10.15 9.61
C THR A 57 4.53 -10.26 8.18
N ILE A 58 5.12 -9.18 7.63
CA ILE A 58 5.78 -9.24 6.34
C ILE A 58 7.13 -9.95 6.49
N SER A 59 7.28 -11.03 5.72
CA SER A 59 8.53 -11.79 5.57
C SER A 59 9.70 -10.90 5.17
N ASN A 60 10.91 -11.23 5.62
CA ASN A 60 12.13 -10.52 5.24
C ASN A 60 12.35 -10.53 3.71
N THR A 61 11.99 -11.61 3.03
CA THR A 61 12.06 -11.72 1.56
C THR A 61 11.25 -10.61 0.87
N THR A 62 10.02 -10.40 1.32
CA THR A 62 9.12 -9.37 0.78
C THR A 62 9.65 -7.97 1.08
N LYS A 63 10.22 -7.72 2.26
CA LYS A 63 10.90 -6.45 2.59
C LYS A 63 12.08 -6.19 1.66
N SER A 64 12.92 -7.19 1.42
CA SER A 64 14.05 -7.10 0.50
C SER A 64 13.60 -6.84 -0.94
N PHE A 65 12.54 -7.49 -1.39
CA PHE A 65 11.96 -7.27 -2.71
C PHE A 65 11.46 -5.83 -2.90
N LEU A 66 10.74 -5.30 -1.90
CA LEU A 66 10.29 -3.90 -1.90
C LEU A 66 11.46 -2.93 -1.93
N LYS A 67 12.50 -3.19 -1.13
CA LYS A 67 13.73 -2.39 -1.12
C LYS A 67 14.44 -2.41 -2.47
N MET A 68 14.52 -3.57 -3.11
CA MET A 68 15.10 -3.73 -4.46
C MET A 68 14.34 -2.93 -5.52
N ARG A 69 13.02 -2.82 -5.37
CA ARG A 69 12.14 -2.00 -6.22
C ARG A 69 12.08 -0.54 -5.80
N ASN A 70 12.91 -0.13 -4.84
CA ASN A 70 12.99 1.23 -4.31
C ASN A 70 11.67 1.73 -3.67
N VAL A 71 10.85 0.80 -3.19
CA VAL A 71 9.57 1.07 -2.51
C VAL A 71 9.83 1.19 -1.01
N LYS A 72 9.45 2.33 -0.42
CA LYS A 72 9.54 2.55 1.02
C LYS A 72 8.32 1.98 1.73
N LEU A 73 8.55 1.08 2.67
CA LEU A 73 7.53 0.58 3.57
C LEU A 73 7.31 1.59 4.71
N LEU A 74 6.11 2.15 4.79
CA LEU A 74 5.70 3.08 5.84
C LEU A 74 4.74 2.38 6.81
N VAL A 75 4.82 2.79 8.06
CA VAL A 75 3.88 2.39 9.09
C VAL A 75 2.93 3.54 9.33
N GLY A 76 1.64 3.28 9.23
CA GLY A 76 0.62 4.23 9.62
C GLY A 76 -0.75 3.63 9.46
N ASP A 77 -1.62 3.95 10.40
CA ASP A 77 -3.02 3.56 10.39
C ASP A 77 -3.86 4.75 9.94
N ILE A 78 -4.68 4.56 8.91
CA ILE A 78 -5.66 5.57 8.47
C ILE A 78 -6.97 5.21 9.15
N TRP A 79 -7.21 5.80 10.32
CA TRP A 79 -8.41 5.54 11.12
C TRP A 79 -9.55 6.46 10.71
N GLY A 80 -10.77 5.92 10.56
CA GLY A 80 -11.98 6.71 10.32
C GLY A 80 -12.25 7.10 8.86
N HIS A 81 -11.49 6.58 7.90
CA HIS A 81 -11.77 6.84 6.48
C HIS A 81 -12.83 5.87 5.95
N ARG A 82 -13.86 6.40 5.30
CA ARG A 82 -14.88 5.57 4.66
C ARG A 82 -14.42 5.18 3.27
N THR A 83 -13.95 3.94 3.16
CA THR A 83 -13.53 3.31 1.89
C THR A 83 -14.63 3.27 0.83
N ASP A 84 -15.90 3.50 1.21
CA ASP A 84 -17.04 3.51 0.28
C ASP A 84 -17.21 4.83 -0.49
N ILE A 85 -16.66 5.95 0.02
CA ILE A 85 -16.79 7.29 -0.60
C ILE A 85 -15.46 7.77 -1.17
N ASP A 86 -14.35 7.49 -0.49
CA ASP A 86 -13.04 8.02 -0.84
C ASP A 86 -12.00 6.91 -1.00
N ARG A 87 -11.55 6.72 -2.24
CA ARG A 87 -10.47 5.76 -2.57
C ARG A 87 -9.09 6.34 -2.31
N PHE A 88 -8.99 7.61 -1.92
CA PHE A 88 -7.73 8.30 -1.66
C PHE A 88 -7.75 8.89 -0.25
N ALA A 89 -6.61 8.83 0.43
CA ALA A 89 -6.40 9.46 1.74
C ALA A 89 -5.21 10.39 1.69
N GLU A 90 -5.40 11.64 2.08
CA GLU A 90 -4.28 12.51 2.42
C GLU A 90 -3.78 12.17 3.83
N VAL A 91 -2.54 11.72 3.91
CA VAL A 91 -1.85 11.45 5.16
C VAL A 91 -0.68 12.42 5.29
N GLU A 92 -0.49 13.00 6.47
CA GLU A 92 0.74 13.71 6.79
C GLU A 92 1.85 12.72 7.12
N VAL A 93 2.89 12.72 6.27
CA VAL A 93 4.10 11.90 6.37
C VAL A 93 5.30 12.78 6.69
#